data_AF-A0AA35RRM6-F1
#
_entry.id   AF-A0AA35RRM6-F1
#
_cell.length_a   1.000
_cell.length_b   1.000
_cell.length_c   1.000
_cell.angle_alpha   90.00
_cell.angle_beta   90.00
_cell.angle_gamma   90.00
#
_symmetry.space_group_name_H-M   'P 1'
#
loop_
_entity.id
_entity.type
_entity.pdbx_description
1 polymer ?
#
loop_
_entity_poly.entity_id
_entity_poly.type
_entity_poly.pdbx_seq_one_letter_code
_entity_poly.pdbx_strand_id
1 'polypeptide(L)'
;MMWTIEDTNAVCRQLGRNGTSPTDSDYTTHLPVVMSSVECVGTESRLIDCPYTTGGSGSPVSLRCTYSASCAHGDVRLTGRQSENEGRLEICNSFSVWGTVCNKHWTQAVSKVVCHSLGYDYEEGSYHTYYTFDRIPATLPISADYVRCSGSENSLGECTYFSHSFSECSHDDDIGIICPPANCEDGDVRLLGTTVSEEGLVLVCVNKRWGPICQNNNEANTKTMCRQLGYTDGK
;
A
#
# COMPACT_ATOMS: atom_id res chain seq x y z
N MET A 1 -14.48 -37.74 -10.95
CA MET A 1 -15.15 -36.85 -10.00
C MET A 1 -14.45 -35.49 -10.04
N MET A 2 -15.17 -34.38 -9.84
CA MET A 2 -14.68 -33.03 -10.13
C MET A 2 -14.20 -32.36 -8.84
N TRP A 3 -13.05 -31.68 -8.87
CA TRP A 3 -12.48 -30.92 -7.76
C TRP A 3 -13.44 -29.84 -7.26
N THR A 4 -13.65 -29.75 -5.95
CA THR A 4 -14.65 -28.89 -5.30
C THR A 4 -14.06 -27.64 -4.64
N ILE A 5 -14.91 -26.72 -4.18
CA ILE A 5 -14.45 -25.54 -3.44
C ILE A 5 -13.98 -25.92 -2.03
N GLU A 6 -14.52 -26.97 -1.44
CA GLU A 6 -14.13 -27.55 -0.16
C GLU A 6 -12.70 -28.12 -0.24
N ASP A 7 -12.36 -28.80 -1.34
CA ASP A 7 -11.00 -29.25 -1.62
C ASP A 7 -10.02 -28.08 -1.75
N THR A 8 -10.42 -27.02 -2.48
CA THR A 8 -9.60 -25.79 -2.58
C THR A 8 -9.38 -25.15 -1.22
N ASN A 9 -10.43 -25.07 -0.39
CA ASN A 9 -10.37 -24.46 0.93
C ASN A 9 -9.44 -25.23 1.87
N ALA A 10 -9.40 -26.56 1.79
CA ALA A 10 -8.46 -27.36 2.57
C ALA A 10 -6.99 -27.05 2.21
N VAL A 11 -6.66 -26.94 0.91
CA VAL A 11 -5.31 -26.55 0.46
C VAL A 11 -4.97 -25.15 0.91
N CYS A 12 -5.85 -24.18 0.67
CA CYS A 12 -5.56 -22.79 0.98
C CYS A 12 -5.43 -22.55 2.48
N ARG A 13 -6.27 -23.19 3.30
CA ARG A 13 -6.17 -23.13 4.76
C ARG A 13 -4.85 -23.70 5.25
N GLN A 14 -4.39 -24.82 4.70
CA GLN A 14 -3.09 -25.42 5.02
C GLN A 14 -1.92 -24.47 4.70
N LEU A 15 -2.08 -23.61 3.69
CA LEU A 15 -1.12 -22.56 3.32
C LEU A 15 -1.33 -21.22 4.06
N GLY A 16 -2.25 -21.16 5.02
CA GLY A 16 -2.58 -19.94 5.77
C GLY A 16 -3.35 -18.89 4.95
N ARG A 17 -4.18 -19.32 3.99
CA ARG A 17 -4.90 -18.50 3.02
C ARG A 17 -6.38 -18.93 2.89
N ASN A 18 -7.20 -18.12 2.22
CA ASN A 18 -8.56 -18.47 1.83
C ASN A 18 -8.59 -19.00 0.39
N GLY A 19 -9.46 -19.98 0.12
CA GLY A 19 -9.64 -20.55 -1.20
C GLY A 19 -10.62 -19.76 -2.05
N THR A 20 -10.35 -19.70 -3.36
CA THR A 20 -11.36 -19.37 -4.37
C THR A 20 -11.60 -20.58 -5.27
N SER A 21 -12.56 -20.54 -6.19
CA SER A 21 -12.79 -21.64 -7.12
C SER A 21 -11.51 -22.06 -7.87
N PRO A 22 -11.40 -23.35 -8.25
CA PRO A 22 -10.31 -23.81 -9.12
C PRO A 22 -10.17 -22.90 -10.35
N THR A 23 -8.94 -22.57 -10.70
CA THR A 23 -8.66 -21.71 -11.85
C THR A 23 -8.35 -22.57 -13.05
N ASP A 24 -8.92 -22.22 -14.19
CA ASP A 24 -8.61 -22.81 -15.51
C ASP A 24 -7.28 -22.24 -16.03
N SER A 25 -6.24 -22.30 -15.20
CA SER A 25 -4.91 -21.82 -15.53
C SER A 25 -4.06 -22.99 -16.03
N ASP A 26 -3.47 -22.86 -17.21
CA ASP A 26 -2.65 -23.85 -17.95
C ASP A 26 -1.29 -24.21 -17.29
N TYR A 27 -1.20 -24.22 -15.95
CA TYR A 27 -0.01 -24.73 -15.28
C TYR A 27 0.01 -26.25 -15.39
N THR A 28 0.72 -26.74 -16.41
CA THR A 28 0.92 -28.16 -16.66
C THR A 28 2.26 -28.61 -16.12
N THR A 29 2.33 -29.88 -15.71
CA THR A 29 3.57 -30.52 -15.28
C THR A 29 3.60 -31.95 -15.79
N HIS A 30 4.81 -32.47 -16.04
CA HIS A 30 5.02 -33.88 -16.38
C HIS A 30 5.17 -34.77 -15.13
N LEU A 31 4.97 -34.22 -13.94
CA LEU A 31 5.01 -34.99 -12.71
C LEU A 31 3.80 -35.94 -12.62
N PRO A 32 3.98 -37.14 -12.05
CA PRO A 32 2.89 -38.10 -11.87
C PRO A 32 1.86 -37.55 -10.87
N VAL A 33 0.57 -37.83 -11.13
CA VAL A 33 -0.51 -37.55 -10.18
C VAL A 33 -0.40 -38.53 -9.01
N VAL A 34 -0.09 -38.00 -7.83
CA VAL A 34 0.13 -38.80 -6.59
C VAL A 34 -1.12 -38.94 -5.72
N MET A 35 -2.14 -38.12 -5.97
CA MET A 35 -3.39 -38.07 -5.21
C MET A 35 -4.55 -37.77 -6.16
N SER A 36 -5.66 -38.49 -6.03
CA SER A 36 -6.88 -38.29 -6.82
C SER A 36 -8.14 -38.53 -5.98
N SER A 37 -9.32 -38.17 -6.53
CA SER A 37 -10.61 -38.34 -5.87
C SER A 37 -10.62 -37.80 -4.43
N VAL A 38 -10.14 -36.57 -4.26
CA VAL A 38 -10.19 -35.87 -2.97
C VAL A 38 -11.63 -35.46 -2.69
N GLU A 39 -12.10 -35.70 -1.47
CA GLU A 39 -13.48 -35.44 -1.05
C GLU A 39 -13.50 -34.73 0.33
N CYS A 40 -12.98 -33.51 0.40
CA CYS A 40 -13.00 -32.74 1.64
C CYS A 40 -14.43 -32.35 2.05
N VAL A 41 -14.74 -32.41 3.35
CA VAL A 41 -16.03 -31.94 3.90
C VAL A 41 -15.98 -30.49 4.42
N GLY A 42 -14.79 -29.87 4.42
CA GLY A 42 -14.56 -28.46 4.72
C GLY A 42 -14.07 -28.16 6.14
N THR A 43 -13.94 -29.17 7.00
CA THR A 43 -13.48 -29.04 8.40
C THR A 43 -12.01 -29.39 8.59
N GLU A 44 -11.39 -29.98 7.58
CA GLU A 44 -10.02 -30.47 7.57
C GLU A 44 -9.00 -29.32 7.55
N SER A 45 -7.92 -29.43 8.33
CA SER A 45 -6.85 -28.43 8.37
C SER A 45 -5.74 -28.65 7.33
N ARG A 46 -5.68 -29.84 6.75
CA ARG A 46 -4.69 -30.23 5.73
C ARG A 46 -5.36 -31.07 4.66
N LEU A 47 -4.89 -30.98 3.43
CA LEU A 47 -5.42 -31.75 2.30
C LEU A 47 -5.33 -33.27 2.53
N ILE A 48 -4.28 -33.73 3.22
CA ILE A 48 -4.07 -35.15 3.54
C ILE A 48 -5.07 -35.70 4.56
N ASP A 49 -5.79 -34.83 5.26
CA ASP A 49 -6.80 -35.25 6.25
C ASP A 49 -8.17 -35.51 5.60
N CYS A 50 -8.36 -35.13 4.32
CA CYS A 50 -9.57 -35.45 3.56
C CYS A 50 -9.53 -36.90 3.06
N PRO A 51 -10.67 -37.57 2.80
CA PRO A 51 -10.71 -38.78 2.01
C PRO A 51 -10.08 -38.57 0.62
N TYR A 52 -9.18 -39.46 0.20
CA TYR A 52 -8.55 -39.42 -1.12
C TYR A 52 -8.12 -40.83 -1.58
N THR A 53 -7.82 -40.97 -2.86
CA THR A 53 -7.19 -42.16 -3.44
C THR A 53 -5.71 -41.88 -3.78
N THR A 54 -4.81 -42.80 -3.42
CA THR A 54 -3.40 -42.70 -3.77
C THR A 54 -3.18 -43.00 -5.25
N GLY A 55 -2.47 -42.11 -5.95
CA GLY A 55 -2.25 -42.21 -7.39
C GLY A 55 -3.51 -41.89 -8.21
N GLY A 56 -3.33 -41.72 -9.51
CA GLY A 56 -4.44 -41.51 -10.44
C GLY A 56 -3.97 -41.25 -11.86
N SER A 57 -4.91 -41.32 -12.80
CA SER A 57 -4.72 -40.91 -14.20
C SER A 57 -5.65 -39.73 -14.49
N GLY A 58 -5.09 -38.54 -14.65
CA GLY A 58 -5.84 -37.31 -14.88
C GLY A 58 -4.94 -36.09 -15.00
N SER A 59 -5.55 -34.94 -15.33
CA SER A 59 -4.83 -33.66 -15.37
C SER A 59 -4.58 -33.15 -13.95
N PRO A 60 -3.45 -32.48 -13.70
CA PRO A 60 -3.22 -31.78 -12.43
C PRO A 60 -4.24 -30.66 -12.24
N VAL A 61 -4.61 -30.40 -10.99
CA VAL A 61 -5.48 -29.26 -10.63
C VAL A 61 -4.63 -28.04 -10.30
N SER A 62 -5.04 -26.89 -10.84
CA SER A 62 -4.54 -25.58 -10.44
C SER A 62 -5.60 -24.83 -9.65
N LEU A 63 -5.17 -24.14 -8.60
CA LEU A 63 -6.04 -23.32 -7.77
C LEU A 63 -5.34 -22.02 -7.41
N ARG A 64 -6.16 -21.02 -7.06
CA ARG A 64 -5.69 -19.75 -6.52
C ARG A 64 -6.15 -19.63 -5.07
N CYS A 65 -5.19 -19.45 -4.18
CA CYS A 65 -5.46 -19.04 -2.80
C CYS A 65 -5.34 -17.51 -2.71
N THR A 66 -6.36 -16.86 -2.19
CA THR A 66 -6.32 -15.45 -1.83
C THR A 66 -6.04 -15.32 -0.34
N TYR A 67 -5.48 -14.20 0.09
CA TYR A 67 -5.60 -13.89 1.51
C TYR A 67 -7.09 -13.63 1.82
N SER A 68 -7.54 -13.85 3.06
CA SER A 68 -8.81 -13.25 3.50
C SER A 68 -8.78 -11.79 3.08
N ALA A 69 -9.67 -11.36 2.18
CA ALA A 69 -9.56 -10.08 1.50
C ALA A 69 -9.28 -8.98 2.53
N SER A 70 -8.03 -8.51 2.59
CA SER A 70 -7.60 -7.52 3.57
C SER A 70 -8.09 -6.13 3.21
N CYS A 71 -8.61 -5.99 1.99
CA CYS A 71 -9.08 -4.76 1.36
C CYS A 71 -9.83 -5.08 0.05
N ALA A 72 -10.71 -4.17 -0.36
CA ALA A 72 -11.33 -4.13 -1.68
C ALA A 72 -10.46 -3.33 -2.66
N HIS A 73 -10.59 -3.63 -3.96
CA HIS A 73 -9.85 -2.92 -5.01
C HIS A 73 -10.11 -1.42 -4.96
N GLY A 74 -9.04 -0.62 -4.93
CA GLY A 74 -9.13 0.83 -4.83
C GLY A 74 -9.26 1.37 -3.41
N ASP A 75 -9.35 0.51 -2.39
CA ASP A 75 -9.19 0.93 -1.00
C ASP A 75 -7.82 1.58 -0.83
N VAL A 76 -7.76 2.63 -0.01
CA VAL A 76 -6.53 3.37 0.30
C VAL A 76 -6.29 3.41 1.80
N ARG A 77 -5.02 3.46 2.19
CA ARG A 77 -4.61 3.67 3.59
C ARG A 77 -3.31 4.44 3.69
N LEU A 78 -3.11 5.08 4.84
CA LEU A 78 -1.84 5.69 5.22
C LEU A 78 -1.06 4.77 6.16
N THR A 79 0.22 4.50 5.87
CA THR A 79 1.16 3.73 6.69
C THR A 79 2.43 4.54 6.97
N GLY A 80 3.34 4.05 7.83
CA GLY A 80 4.58 4.79 8.16
C GLY A 80 4.36 6.14 8.86
N ARG A 81 3.23 6.30 9.57
CA ARG A 81 2.65 7.58 9.95
C ARG A 81 3.52 8.44 10.89
N GLN A 82 3.64 9.73 10.58
CA GLN A 82 4.07 10.77 11.54
C GLN A 82 2.92 11.25 12.44
N SER A 83 1.71 11.29 11.89
CA SER A 83 0.46 11.66 12.58
C SER A 83 -0.72 10.88 11.98
N GLU A 84 -1.89 10.92 12.60
CA GLU A 84 -3.05 10.12 12.13
C GLU A 84 -3.43 10.42 10.67
N ASN A 85 -3.25 11.67 10.24
CA ASN A 85 -3.62 12.25 8.95
C ASN A 85 -2.45 12.34 7.95
N GLU A 86 -1.32 11.69 8.23
CA GLU A 86 -0.12 11.72 7.39
C GLU A 86 0.55 10.36 7.29
N GLY A 87 0.93 9.95 6.07
CA GLY A 87 1.61 8.68 5.86
C GLY A 87 1.94 8.37 4.41
N ARG A 88 2.66 7.27 4.18
CA ARG A 88 2.81 6.65 2.85
C ARG A 88 1.44 6.23 2.36
N LEU A 89 1.12 6.55 1.11
CA LEU A 89 -0.09 6.03 0.48
C LEU A 89 0.12 4.59 0.04
N GLU A 90 -0.75 3.72 0.50
CA GLU A 90 -0.91 2.37 -0.05
C GLU A 90 -2.30 2.22 -0.65
N ILE A 91 -2.37 1.50 -1.78
CA ILE A 91 -3.59 1.17 -2.50
C ILE A 91 -3.76 -0.34 -2.58
N CYS A 92 -5.00 -0.81 -2.45
CA CYS A 92 -5.34 -2.21 -2.65
C CYS A 92 -5.55 -2.52 -4.13
N ASN A 93 -4.72 -3.41 -4.67
CA ASN A 93 -4.82 -3.81 -6.08
C ASN A 93 -5.95 -4.83 -6.33
N SER A 94 -6.18 -5.16 -7.60
CA SER A 94 -7.25 -6.06 -8.03
C SER A 94 -7.09 -7.51 -7.53
N PHE A 95 -5.94 -7.82 -6.94
CA PHE A 95 -5.64 -9.10 -6.31
C PHE A 95 -5.83 -9.07 -4.77
N SER A 96 -6.43 -8.00 -4.25
CA SER A 96 -6.65 -7.76 -2.81
C SER A 96 -5.36 -7.73 -2.00
N VAL A 97 -4.30 -7.17 -2.60
CA VAL A 97 -3.00 -6.99 -1.96
C VAL A 97 -2.70 -5.49 -1.86
N TRP A 98 -2.27 -5.06 -0.68
CA TRP A 98 -1.77 -3.70 -0.47
C TRP A 98 -0.44 -3.51 -1.19
N GLY A 99 -0.27 -2.37 -1.85
CA GLY A 99 1.00 -1.95 -2.43
C GLY A 99 1.14 -0.43 -2.42
N THR A 100 2.35 0.04 -2.70
CA THR A 100 2.70 1.46 -2.65
C THR A 100 2.34 2.17 -3.95
N VAL A 101 2.35 3.49 -3.92
CA VAL A 101 2.00 4.33 -5.07
C VAL A 101 3.17 5.26 -5.37
N CYS A 102 3.63 5.25 -6.62
CA CYS A 102 4.74 6.08 -7.07
C CYS A 102 4.28 7.54 -7.29
N ASN A 103 5.18 8.49 -7.04
CA ASN A 103 4.94 9.93 -7.18
C ASN A 103 4.91 10.43 -8.64
N LYS A 104 5.19 9.55 -9.61
CA LYS A 104 5.28 9.92 -11.02
C LYS A 104 3.92 10.40 -11.52
N HIS A 105 3.89 11.60 -12.11
CA HIS A 105 2.66 12.27 -12.56
C HIS A 105 1.65 12.60 -11.44
N TRP A 106 2.07 12.54 -10.17
CA TRP A 106 1.21 12.89 -9.06
C TRP A 106 0.78 14.36 -9.12
N THR A 107 -0.46 14.64 -8.71
CA THR A 107 -1.00 16.00 -8.69
C THR A 107 -1.73 16.28 -7.39
N GLN A 108 -1.92 17.57 -7.09
CA GLN A 108 -2.68 17.97 -5.92
C GLN A 108 -4.14 17.48 -5.97
N ALA A 109 -4.75 17.41 -7.16
CA ALA A 109 -6.11 16.88 -7.33
C ALA A 109 -6.24 15.44 -6.86
N VAL A 110 -5.22 14.59 -7.10
CA VAL A 110 -5.22 13.21 -6.59
C VAL A 110 -5.11 13.20 -5.05
N SER A 111 -4.32 14.10 -4.47
CA SER A 111 -4.15 14.19 -3.01
C SER A 111 -5.47 14.57 -2.31
N LYS A 112 -6.24 15.48 -2.92
CA LYS A 112 -7.59 15.80 -2.47
C LYS A 112 -8.47 14.55 -2.43
N VAL A 113 -8.54 13.81 -3.53
CA VAL A 113 -9.36 12.60 -3.61
C VAL A 113 -8.93 11.56 -2.56
N VAL A 114 -7.63 11.37 -2.33
CA VAL A 114 -7.14 10.47 -1.28
C VAL A 114 -7.65 10.90 0.09
N CYS A 115 -7.50 12.18 0.44
CA CYS A 115 -7.95 12.68 1.75
C CYS A 115 -9.45 12.55 1.94
N HIS A 116 -10.22 12.81 0.88
CA HIS A 116 -11.66 12.60 0.88
C HIS A 116 -12.02 11.12 1.07
N SER A 117 -11.32 10.21 0.37
CA SER A 117 -11.49 8.75 0.48
C SER A 117 -11.27 8.25 1.91
N LEU A 118 -10.35 8.89 2.63
CA LEU A 118 -9.99 8.56 4.01
C LEU A 118 -10.89 9.23 5.05
N GLY A 119 -11.86 10.04 4.61
CA GLY A 119 -12.80 10.75 5.49
C GLY A 119 -12.25 12.02 6.14
N TYR A 120 -11.14 12.56 5.62
CA TYR A 120 -10.61 13.85 6.04
C TYR A 120 -11.24 14.99 5.23
N ASP A 121 -11.11 16.22 5.74
CA ASP A 121 -11.25 17.39 4.88
C ASP A 121 -10.21 17.27 3.76
N TYR A 122 -10.60 17.58 2.53
CA TYR A 122 -9.82 17.28 1.34
C TYR A 122 -9.38 18.51 0.57
N GLU A 123 -9.92 19.69 0.86
CA GLU A 123 -9.64 20.89 0.05
C GLU A 123 -8.17 21.29 0.07
N GLU A 124 -7.47 20.92 1.13
CA GLU A 124 -6.05 21.19 1.34
C GLU A 124 -5.22 19.91 1.41
N GLY A 125 -5.75 18.79 0.88
CA GLY A 125 -5.00 17.56 0.70
C GLY A 125 -3.72 17.83 -0.07
N SER A 126 -2.60 17.40 0.50
CA SER A 126 -1.27 17.64 -0.06
C SER A 126 -0.45 16.34 -0.06
N TYR A 127 0.72 16.42 -0.67
CA TYR A 127 1.62 15.30 -0.83
C TYR A 127 3.06 15.76 -0.70
N HIS A 128 3.95 14.81 -0.47
CA HIS A 128 5.38 15.01 -0.59
C HIS A 128 6.01 13.83 -1.33
N THR A 129 7.05 14.12 -2.07
CA THR A 129 7.89 13.12 -2.75
C THR A 129 9.01 12.67 -1.81
N TYR A 130 9.70 11.57 -2.13
CA TYR A 130 10.78 11.01 -1.31
C TYR A 130 10.34 10.62 0.11
N TYR A 131 9.25 9.86 0.23
CA TYR A 131 8.78 9.45 1.55
C TYR A 131 9.54 8.24 2.09
N THR A 132 10.40 8.47 3.06
CA THR A 132 11.23 7.43 3.68
C THR A 132 11.07 7.42 5.20
N PHE A 133 9.84 7.30 5.70
CA PHE A 133 9.59 7.31 7.16
C PHE A 133 9.84 5.96 7.84
N ASP A 134 9.69 4.86 7.09
CA ASP A 134 9.83 3.49 7.56
C ASP A 134 10.53 2.64 6.51
N ARG A 135 11.25 1.60 6.96
CA ARG A 135 11.75 0.56 6.05
C ARG A 135 10.55 -0.09 5.38
N ILE A 136 10.34 0.22 4.10
CA ILE A 136 9.30 -0.41 3.30
C ILE A 136 9.59 -1.91 3.29
N PRO A 137 8.62 -2.76 3.67
CA PRO A 137 8.79 -4.20 3.56
C PRO A 137 9.16 -4.54 2.12
N ALA A 138 10.26 -5.29 1.92
CA ALA A 138 10.71 -5.71 0.60
C ALA A 138 9.68 -6.54 -0.20
N THR A 139 8.54 -6.85 0.42
CA THR A 139 7.42 -7.61 -0.12
C THR A 139 6.26 -6.76 -0.62
N LEU A 140 6.22 -5.44 -0.35
CA LEU A 140 5.15 -4.58 -0.86
C LEU A 140 5.42 -4.26 -2.34
N PRO A 141 4.50 -4.57 -3.26
CA PRO A 141 4.65 -4.17 -4.65
C PRO A 141 4.33 -2.68 -4.84
N ILE A 142 4.97 -2.04 -5.80
CA ILE A 142 4.48 -0.76 -6.35
C ILE A 142 3.24 -1.10 -7.19
N SER A 143 2.06 -0.73 -6.70
CA SER A 143 0.77 -1.12 -7.30
C SER A 143 0.17 -0.07 -8.23
N ALA A 144 0.67 1.16 -8.19
CA ALA A 144 0.30 2.20 -9.13
C ALA A 144 1.47 3.16 -9.39
N ASP A 145 1.69 3.49 -10.66
CA ASP A 145 2.68 4.49 -11.10
C ASP A 145 2.07 5.60 -11.96
N TYR A 146 0.79 5.45 -12.30
CA TYR A 146 0.00 6.47 -12.93
C TYR A 146 -1.32 6.57 -12.18
N VAL A 147 -1.58 7.73 -11.59
CA VAL A 147 -2.86 8.04 -10.94
C VAL A 147 -3.33 9.40 -11.44
N ARG A 148 -4.54 9.43 -12.02
CA ARG A 148 -5.14 10.65 -12.54
C ARG A 148 -6.59 10.76 -12.09
N CYS A 149 -6.83 11.81 -11.32
CA CYS A 149 -8.14 12.23 -10.85
C CYS A 149 -8.46 13.61 -11.44
N SER A 150 -9.74 13.90 -11.61
CA SER A 150 -10.27 15.23 -11.88
C SER A 150 -10.30 16.12 -10.63
N GLY A 151 -10.35 15.49 -9.44
CA GLY A 151 -10.38 16.14 -8.13
C GLY A 151 -11.76 16.17 -7.47
N SER A 152 -12.80 15.66 -8.13
CA SER A 152 -14.17 15.57 -7.60
C SER A 152 -14.62 14.14 -7.28
N GLU A 153 -13.75 13.16 -7.50
CA GLU A 153 -13.99 11.75 -7.19
C GLU A 153 -14.15 11.54 -5.68
N ASN A 154 -15.03 10.61 -5.29
CA ASN A 154 -15.21 10.28 -3.88
C ASN A 154 -14.16 9.30 -3.36
N SER A 155 -13.57 8.53 -4.28
CA SER A 155 -12.57 7.52 -3.97
C SER A 155 -11.49 7.46 -5.03
N LEU A 156 -10.28 7.04 -4.65
CA LEU A 156 -9.22 6.79 -5.62
C LEU A 156 -9.59 5.68 -6.62
N GLY A 157 -10.52 4.80 -6.23
CA GLY A 157 -11.14 3.78 -7.07
C GLY A 157 -11.90 4.33 -8.29
N GLU A 158 -12.38 5.57 -8.23
CA GLU A 158 -13.08 6.26 -9.33
C GLU A 158 -12.11 6.97 -10.29
N CYS A 159 -10.86 7.14 -9.88
CA CYS A 159 -9.83 7.74 -10.71
C CYS A 159 -9.30 6.74 -11.73
N THR A 160 -8.63 7.25 -12.77
CA THR A 160 -7.85 6.39 -13.65
C THR A 160 -6.52 6.09 -12.97
N TYR A 161 -6.28 4.83 -12.61
CA TYR A 161 -4.98 4.41 -12.14
C TYR A 161 -4.59 3.02 -12.66
N PHE A 162 -3.29 2.83 -12.83
CA PHE A 162 -2.71 1.57 -13.24
C PHE A 162 -1.22 1.53 -12.92
N SER A 163 -0.65 0.33 -13.01
CA SER A 163 0.79 0.11 -12.97
C SER A 163 1.25 -0.35 -14.35
N HIS A 164 2.29 0.30 -14.86
CA HIS A 164 3.00 -0.12 -16.06
C HIS A 164 4.06 -1.17 -15.70
N SER A 165 4.09 -2.27 -16.46
CA SER A 165 5.11 -3.32 -16.32
C SER A 165 6.56 -2.82 -16.50
N PHE A 166 6.75 -1.63 -17.06
CA PHE A 166 8.05 -1.02 -17.39
C PHE A 166 8.25 0.34 -16.71
N SER A 167 7.51 0.63 -15.63
CA SER A 167 7.73 1.87 -14.90
C SER A 167 9.10 1.85 -14.21
N GLU A 168 9.83 2.96 -14.29
CA GLU A 168 11.12 3.15 -13.62
C GLU A 168 10.95 3.56 -12.16
N CYS A 169 9.78 3.31 -11.55
CA CYS A 169 9.54 3.64 -10.16
C CYS A 169 10.24 2.62 -9.25
N SER A 170 10.84 3.14 -8.20
CA SER A 170 11.37 2.40 -7.07
C SER A 170 10.62 2.81 -5.80
N HIS A 171 10.92 2.16 -4.68
CA HIS A 171 10.39 2.57 -3.40
C HIS A 171 10.90 3.95 -2.92
N ASP A 172 11.96 4.48 -3.52
CA ASP A 172 12.40 5.86 -3.28
C ASP A 172 11.41 6.88 -3.88
N ASP A 173 10.57 6.44 -4.81
CA ASP A 173 9.56 7.25 -5.49
C ASP A 173 8.18 7.17 -4.82
N ASP A 174 8.03 6.41 -3.73
CA ASP A 174 6.75 6.26 -3.05
C ASP A 174 6.23 7.61 -2.53
N ILE A 175 4.94 7.85 -2.77
CA ILE A 175 4.26 9.08 -2.37
C ILE A 175 3.79 8.98 -0.92
N GLY A 176 3.92 10.08 -0.17
CA GLY A 176 3.12 10.25 1.05
C GLY A 176 2.17 11.43 0.96
N ILE A 177 1.14 11.34 1.79
CA ILE A 177 -0.05 12.17 1.76
C ILE A 177 -0.23 12.82 3.11
N ILE A 178 -0.63 14.08 3.10
CA ILE A 178 -0.96 14.87 4.27
C ILE A 178 -2.38 15.39 4.08
N CYS A 179 -3.29 15.01 4.97
CA CYS A 179 -4.68 15.44 4.96
C CYS A 179 -4.99 16.42 6.10
N PRO A 180 -5.80 17.46 5.90
CA PRO A 180 -6.21 18.35 6.98
C PRO A 180 -7.29 17.72 7.90
N PRO A 181 -7.42 18.20 9.16
CA PRO A 181 -6.54 19.16 9.81
C PRO A 181 -5.24 18.48 10.23
N ALA A 182 -4.11 19.04 9.80
CA ALA A 182 -2.84 18.69 10.39
C ALA A 182 -2.68 19.58 11.62
N ASN A 183 -3.25 19.13 12.75
CA ASN A 183 -3.25 19.86 14.02
C ASN A 183 -1.85 20.41 14.33
N CYS A 184 -1.68 21.73 14.25
CA CYS A 184 -0.44 22.42 14.58
C CYS A 184 -0.72 23.81 15.17
N GLU A 185 0.19 24.29 16.00
CA GLU A 185 0.18 25.63 16.55
C GLU A 185 1.08 26.57 15.73
N ASP A 186 0.69 27.84 15.61
CA ASP A 186 1.48 28.79 14.83
C ASP A 186 2.88 28.93 15.43
N GLY A 187 3.90 28.72 14.61
CA GLY A 187 5.31 28.68 15.04
C GLY A 187 5.86 27.28 15.31
N ASP A 188 5.05 26.23 15.27
CA ASP A 188 5.55 24.86 15.28
C ASP A 188 6.46 24.60 14.07
N VAL A 189 7.52 23.82 14.30
CA VAL A 189 8.50 23.44 13.27
C VAL A 189 8.67 21.93 13.28
N ARG A 190 8.82 21.32 12.11
CA ARG A 190 9.18 19.90 11.96
C ARG A 190 10.04 19.65 10.73
N LEU A 191 10.74 18.51 10.74
CA LEU A 191 11.42 17.96 9.57
C LEU A 191 10.58 16.84 8.97
N LEU A 192 10.44 16.87 7.65
CA LEU A 192 9.74 15.85 6.88
C LEU A 192 10.71 15.12 5.92
N GLY A 193 10.62 13.80 5.85
CA GLY A 193 11.14 13.04 4.72
C GLY A 193 12.57 12.51 4.81
N THR A 194 13.10 12.14 5.99
CA THR A 194 14.29 11.26 5.99
C THR A 194 14.22 10.17 7.07
N THR A 195 15.03 9.13 6.86
CA THR A 195 15.28 8.03 7.82
C THR A 195 16.19 8.44 8.98
N VAL A 196 16.69 9.68 8.96
CA VAL A 196 17.66 10.24 9.90
C VAL A 196 16.94 11.35 10.67
N SER A 197 16.93 11.30 12.00
CA SER A 197 16.19 12.30 12.81
C SER A 197 16.66 13.74 12.55
N GLU A 198 17.88 13.90 12.05
CA GLU A 198 18.59 15.17 11.91
C GLU A 198 18.46 15.85 10.54
N GLU A 199 17.78 15.25 9.55
CA GLU A 199 17.68 15.81 8.19
C GLU A 199 16.24 15.76 7.64
N GLY A 200 15.87 16.73 6.80
CA GLY A 200 14.60 16.71 6.08
C GLY A 200 14.13 18.06 5.56
N LEU A 201 13.01 18.03 4.85
CA LEU A 201 12.28 19.23 4.43
C LEU A 201 11.75 19.94 5.68
N VAL A 202 12.14 21.20 5.84
CA VAL A 202 11.65 22.03 6.95
C VAL A 202 10.22 22.49 6.67
N LEU A 203 9.32 22.17 7.58
CA LEU A 203 7.94 22.65 7.59
C LEU A 203 7.71 23.54 8.81
N VAL A 204 6.99 24.63 8.60
CA VAL A 204 6.54 25.56 9.66
C VAL A 204 5.03 25.66 9.61
N CYS A 205 4.39 25.72 10.78
CA CYS A 205 2.97 25.96 10.90
C CYS A 205 2.67 27.48 10.92
N VAL A 206 1.90 27.97 9.95
CA VAL A 206 1.43 29.36 9.88
C VAL A 206 -0.05 29.37 9.51
N ASN A 207 -0.87 30.11 10.27
CA ASN A 207 -2.32 30.11 10.16
C ASN A 207 -2.91 28.70 10.28
N LYS A 208 -2.38 27.88 11.20
CA LYS A 208 -2.81 26.48 11.42
C LYS A 208 -2.60 25.57 10.21
N ARG A 209 -1.58 25.85 9.40
CA ARG A 209 -1.24 25.08 8.18
C ARG A 209 0.25 24.82 8.11
N TRP A 210 0.63 23.57 7.87
CA TRP A 210 2.00 23.22 7.55
C TRP A 210 2.37 23.67 6.14
N GLY A 211 3.52 24.34 6.01
CA GLY A 211 4.07 24.73 4.71
C GLY A 211 5.59 24.74 4.70
N PRO A 212 6.21 24.58 3.52
CA PRO A 212 7.66 24.71 3.37
C PRO A 212 8.10 26.17 3.45
N ILE A 213 9.37 26.38 3.81
CA ILE A 213 10.03 27.68 3.76
C ILE A 213 10.83 27.85 2.46
N CYS A 214 10.91 29.07 1.93
CA CYS A 214 11.73 29.35 0.75
C CYS A 214 13.23 29.20 1.02
N GLN A 215 14.00 28.71 0.05
CA GLN A 215 15.44 28.42 0.17
C GLN A 215 16.32 29.65 0.44
N ASN A 216 15.80 30.89 0.31
CA ASN A 216 16.56 32.13 0.52
C ASN A 216 16.86 32.43 2.01
N ASN A 217 17.05 31.40 2.82
CA ASN A 217 17.39 31.50 4.23
C ASN A 217 18.91 31.56 4.42
N ASN A 218 19.34 32.23 5.48
CA ASN A 218 20.75 32.28 5.87
C ASN A 218 21.05 31.22 6.94
N GLU A 219 22.34 30.98 7.19
CA GLU A 219 22.81 30.03 8.20
C GLU A 219 22.22 30.31 9.61
N ALA A 220 21.99 31.58 9.95
CA ALA A 220 21.38 31.94 11.24
C ALA A 220 19.92 31.47 11.36
N ASN A 221 19.15 31.51 10.28
CA ASN A 221 17.79 30.99 10.22
C ASN A 221 17.81 29.47 10.41
N THR A 222 18.69 28.74 9.71
CA THR A 222 18.84 27.29 9.86
C THR A 222 19.18 26.90 11.29
N LYS A 223 20.15 27.59 11.91
CA LYS A 223 20.51 27.35 13.33
C LYS A 223 19.36 27.63 14.29
N THR A 224 18.54 28.64 14.00
CA THR A 224 17.36 28.95 14.82
C THR A 224 16.33 27.82 14.74
N MET A 225 16.07 27.30 13.55
CA MET A 225 15.12 26.19 13.34
C MET A 225 15.61 24.89 13.98
N CYS A 226 16.88 24.54 13.83
CA CYS A 226 17.46 23.37 14.50
C CYS A 226 17.38 23.48 16.04
N ARG A 227 17.62 24.66 16.62
CA ARG A 227 17.43 24.89 18.06
C ARG A 227 15.99 24.74 18.52
N GLN A 228 15.01 25.18 17.73
CA GLN A 228 13.59 24.99 18.05
C GLN A 228 13.20 23.51 18.10
N LEU A 229 13.87 22.67 17.30
CA LEU A 229 13.71 21.21 17.30
C LEU A 229 14.53 20.50 18.41
N GLY A 230 15.28 21.24 19.23
CA GLY A 230 16.11 20.70 20.31
C GLY A 230 17.55 20.34 19.91
N TYR A 231 17.98 20.66 18.68
CA TYR A 231 19.37 20.44 18.23
C TYR A 231 20.29 21.59 18.62
N THR A 232 21.59 21.29 18.79
CA THR A 232 22.57 22.28 19.23
C THR A 232 23.04 23.24 18.13
N ASP A 233 23.02 22.79 16.87
CA ASP A 233 23.43 23.57 15.69
C ASP A 233 22.74 23.05 14.41
N GLY A 234 22.90 23.73 13.27
CA GLY A 234 22.29 23.35 11.99
C GLY A 234 22.99 23.97 10.78
N LYS A 235 22.89 23.31 9.62
CA LYS A 235 23.46 23.77 8.34
C LYS A 235 22.50 23.55 7.19
#